data_AF-A0A7J6WWK3-F1
#
_entry.id   AF-A0A7J6WWK3-F1
#
_cell.length_a   1.000
_cell.length_b   1.000
_cell.length_c   1.000
_cell.angle_alpha   90.00
_cell.angle_beta   90.00
_cell.angle_gamma   90.00
#
_symmetry.space_group_name_H-M   'P 1'
#
loop_
_entity.id
_entity.type
_entity.pdbx_description
1 polymer ?
#
loop_
_entity_poly.entity_id
_entity_poly.type
_entity_poly.pdbx_seq_one_letter_code
_entity_poly.pdbx_strand_id
1 'polypeptide(L)'
;DRVTGDWWLRNTFVNANIGYWPKALLPELAEGASQVVWGGHAVGQPNKASPPMGNGLFPDGNYRHGSYVRQIKIIDKSNIILDPWGPYYKLESFIDNTHCYNLKDFGYNGEQLGFSFYFGGPGGVDCGI
;
A
#
# COMPACT_ATOMS: atom_id res chain seq x y z
N ASP A 1 3.32 -5.34 18.51
CA ASP A 1 3.41 -5.00 19.94
C ASP A 1 4.77 -5.46 20.43
N ARG A 2 5.54 -4.55 21.01
CA ARG A 2 6.93 -4.80 21.39
C ARG A 2 7.07 -5.78 22.54
N VAL A 3 6.06 -5.90 23.40
CA VAL A 3 6.11 -6.79 24.57
C VAL A 3 5.77 -8.22 24.18
N THR A 4 4.68 -8.39 23.44
CA THR A 4 4.15 -9.71 23.11
C THR A 4 4.69 -10.27 21.79
N GLY A 5 5.04 -9.39 20.85
CA GLY A 5 5.28 -9.71 19.44
C GLY A 5 4.00 -9.75 18.61
N ASP A 6 2.83 -9.48 19.19
CA ASP A 6 1.55 -9.59 18.50
C ASP A 6 1.29 -8.41 17.54
N TRP A 7 0.54 -8.67 16.49
CA TRP A 7 0.23 -7.70 15.46
C TRP A 7 -1.07 -6.97 15.73
N TRP A 8 -1.07 -5.66 15.52
CA TRP A 8 -2.21 -4.80 15.75
C TRP A 8 -2.44 -3.92 14.52
N LEU A 9 -3.70 -3.86 14.06
CA LEU A 9 -4.15 -2.79 13.19
C LEU A 9 -4.76 -1.70 14.07
N ARG A 10 -4.19 -0.50 14.04
CA ARG A 10 -4.62 0.62 14.88
C ARG A 10 -4.97 1.83 14.02
N ASN A 11 -6.09 2.46 14.33
CA ASN A 11 -6.41 3.79 13.86
C ASN A 11 -5.90 4.82 14.87
N THR A 12 -4.88 5.58 14.49
CA THR A 12 -4.28 6.60 15.35
C THR A 12 -5.14 7.86 15.46
N PHE A 13 -5.99 8.17 14.48
CA PHE A 13 -6.86 9.36 14.50
C PHE A 13 -7.92 9.28 15.58
N VAL A 14 -8.59 8.12 15.70
CA VAL A 14 -9.59 7.88 16.75
C VAL A 14 -9.04 7.12 17.95
N ASN A 15 -7.72 6.88 17.95
CA ASN A 15 -7.02 6.15 19.00
C ASN A 15 -7.62 4.76 19.32
N ALA A 16 -8.00 4.00 18.29
CA ALA A 16 -8.69 2.72 18.44
C ALA A 16 -7.93 1.56 17.79
N ASN A 17 -7.94 0.39 18.43
CA ASN A 17 -7.47 -0.85 17.83
C ASN A 17 -8.60 -1.41 16.95
N ILE A 18 -8.33 -1.57 15.65
CA ILE A 18 -9.26 -2.14 14.67
C ILE A 18 -9.14 -3.66 14.61
N GLY A 19 -7.92 -4.19 14.75
CA GLY A 19 -7.65 -5.62 14.60
C GLY A 19 -6.45 -6.08 15.40
N TYR A 20 -6.42 -7.38 15.68
CA TYR A 20 -5.41 -8.05 16.47
C TYR A 20 -5.12 -9.44 15.91
N TRP A 21 -3.84 -9.78 15.80
CA TRP A 21 -3.36 -11.08 15.37
C TRP A 21 -2.23 -11.54 16.29
N PRO A 22 -2.43 -12.61 17.08
CA PRO A 22 -1.36 -13.22 17.85
C PRO A 22 -0.17 -13.59 16.97
N LYS A 23 1.05 -13.41 17.46
CA LYS A 23 2.27 -13.83 16.75
C LYS A 23 2.25 -15.31 16.37
N ALA A 24 1.57 -16.15 17.15
CA ALA A 24 1.44 -17.57 16.88
C ALA A 24 0.68 -17.87 15.58
N LEU A 25 -0.18 -16.95 15.12
CA LEU A 25 -0.87 -17.06 13.83
C LEU A 25 -0.02 -16.53 12.67
N LEU A 26 0.97 -15.69 12.95
CA LEU A 26 1.83 -15.03 11.98
C LEU A 26 3.30 -15.18 12.41
N PRO A 27 3.82 -16.41 12.56
CA PRO A 27 5.16 -16.65 13.10
C PRO A 27 6.26 -16.02 12.23
N GLU A 28 6.02 -15.94 10.92
CA GLU A 28 6.92 -15.29 9.96
C GLU A 28 7.08 -13.79 10.20
N LEU A 29 6.10 -13.17 10.87
CA LEU A 29 6.09 -11.76 11.21
C LEU A 29 6.48 -11.50 12.67
N ALA A 30 6.85 -12.53 13.44
CA ALA A 30 7.12 -12.39 14.88
C ALA A 30 8.30 -11.43 15.17
N GLU A 31 9.28 -11.38 14.28
CA GLU A 31 10.46 -10.50 14.35
C GLU A 31 10.33 -9.22 13.49
N GLY A 32 9.11 -8.94 13.00
CA GLY A 32 8.83 -7.87 12.05
C GLY A 32 8.67 -8.38 10.61
N ALA A 33 8.33 -7.46 9.71
CA ALA A 33 8.16 -7.77 8.29
C ALA A 33 9.44 -7.43 7.50
N SER A 34 9.85 -8.30 6.58
CA SER A 34 10.93 -8.02 5.62
C SER A 34 10.48 -7.11 4.47
N GLN A 35 9.18 -7.09 4.18
CA GLN A 35 8.55 -6.26 3.16
C GLN A 35 7.24 -5.70 3.71
N VAL A 36 6.96 -4.45 3.35
CA VAL A 36 5.67 -3.79 3.60
C VAL A 36 5.20 -3.26 2.25
N VAL A 37 3.95 -3.58 1.89
CA VAL A 37 3.38 -3.22 0.60
C VAL A 37 2.15 -2.36 0.83
N TRP A 38 2.05 -1.28 0.05
CA TRP A 38 0.87 -0.45 -0.04
C TRP A 38 0.39 -0.47 -1.49
N GLY A 39 -0.92 -0.53 -1.69
CA GLY A 39 -1.47 -0.58 -3.04
C GLY A 39 -2.92 -1.00 -3.04
N GLY A 40 -3.32 -1.58 -4.16
CA GLY A 40 -4.63 -2.16 -4.35
C GLY A 40 -4.54 -3.38 -5.26
N HIS A 41 -5.53 -4.25 -5.17
CA HIS A 41 -5.65 -5.42 -6.01
C HIS A 41 -7.08 -5.42 -6.57
N ALA A 42 -7.21 -5.55 -7.89
CA ALA A 42 -8.49 -5.59 -8.58
C ALA A 42 -8.74 -7.02 -9.06
N VAL A 43 -9.82 -7.64 -8.59
CA VAL A 43 -10.17 -9.03 -8.92
C VAL A 43 -11.42 -9.05 -9.78
N GLY A 44 -11.29 -9.55 -11.00
CA GLY A 44 -12.40 -9.88 -11.89
C GLY A 44 -12.97 -11.27 -11.61
N GLN A 45 -14.18 -11.53 -12.08
CA GLN A 45 -14.68 -12.90 -12.20
C GLN A 45 -13.94 -13.61 -13.34
N PRO A 46 -13.71 -14.94 -13.26
CA PRO A 46 -13.14 -15.70 -14.36
C PRO A 46 -13.89 -15.46 -15.67
N ASN A 47 -13.17 -15.24 -16.76
CA ASN A 47 -13.72 -14.96 -18.10
C ASN A 47 -14.61 -13.71 -18.18
N LYS A 48 -14.47 -12.76 -17.26
CA LYS A 48 -15.11 -11.44 -17.31
C LYS A 48 -14.04 -10.35 -17.31
N ALA A 49 -14.40 -9.19 -17.85
CA ALA A 49 -13.53 -8.02 -17.73
C ALA A 49 -13.27 -7.71 -16.25
N SER A 50 -12.00 -7.55 -15.89
CA SER A 50 -11.63 -7.09 -14.56
C SER A 50 -12.12 -5.66 -14.33
N PRO A 51 -12.53 -5.35 -13.09
CA PRO A 51 -13.14 -4.07 -12.77
C PRO A 51 -12.13 -2.92 -12.87
N PRO A 52 -12.61 -1.66 -13.00
CA PRO A 52 -11.76 -0.51 -12.84
C PRO A 52 -11.16 -0.45 -11.42
N MET A 53 -9.91 0.02 -11.32
CA MET A 53 -9.26 0.30 -10.04
C MET A 53 -9.34 1.79 -9.73
N GLY A 54 -9.73 2.12 -8.49
CA GLY A 54 -9.92 3.51 -8.08
C GLY A 54 -11.08 4.15 -8.84
N ASN A 55 -10.80 5.22 -9.60
CA ASN A 55 -11.79 5.89 -10.44
C ASN A 55 -11.78 5.41 -11.90
N GLY A 56 -11.03 4.36 -12.24
CA GLY A 56 -10.96 3.82 -13.60
C GLY A 56 -10.05 4.59 -14.55
N LEU A 57 -9.40 5.66 -14.11
CA LEU A 57 -8.47 6.44 -14.93
C LEU A 57 -7.02 6.05 -14.63
N PHE A 58 -6.19 6.11 -15.66
CA PHE A 58 -4.75 6.00 -15.47
C PHE A 58 -4.20 7.25 -14.75
N PRO A 59 -3.14 7.09 -13.93
CA PRO A 59 -2.44 8.22 -13.33
C PRO A 59 -1.90 9.19 -14.38
N ASP A 60 -2.42 10.42 -14.38
CA ASP A 60 -1.99 11.50 -15.28
C ASP A 60 -0.86 12.36 -14.68
N GLY A 61 -0.53 12.14 -13.41
CA GLY A 61 0.45 12.95 -12.67
C GLY A 61 -0.15 14.02 -11.76
N ASN A 62 -1.47 14.17 -11.73
CA ASN A 62 -2.16 15.02 -10.78
C ASN A 62 -2.89 14.17 -9.75
N TYR A 63 -2.36 14.13 -8.52
CA TYR A 63 -2.96 13.35 -7.41
C TYR A 63 -4.40 13.75 -7.09
N ARG A 64 -4.87 14.94 -7.51
CA ARG A 64 -6.25 15.39 -7.29
C ARG A 64 -7.26 14.71 -8.23
N HIS A 65 -6.79 14.07 -9.29
CA HIS A 65 -7.66 13.49 -10.32
C HIS A 65 -7.95 12.01 -10.13
N GLY A 66 -7.42 11.35 -9.09
CA GLY A 66 -7.67 9.93 -8.89
C GLY A 66 -7.35 9.41 -7.51
N SER A 67 -7.17 8.10 -7.43
CA SER A 67 -6.96 7.38 -6.17
C SER A 67 -5.49 7.39 -5.77
N TYR A 68 -5.18 7.70 -4.52
CA TYR A 68 -3.80 7.80 -4.07
C TYR A 68 -3.64 7.23 -2.67
N VAL A 69 -2.41 6.81 -2.39
CA VAL A 69 -1.94 6.59 -1.02
C VAL A 69 -0.93 7.69 -0.71
N ARG A 70 -1.07 8.31 0.45
CA ARG A 70 -0.18 9.41 0.90
C ARG A 70 0.25 9.19 2.34
N GLN A 71 1.27 9.93 2.77
CA GLN A 71 1.87 9.84 4.11
C GLN A 71 2.37 8.42 4.41
N ILE A 72 2.97 7.76 3.42
CA ILE A 72 3.55 6.43 3.59
C ILE A 72 4.72 6.55 4.56
N LYS A 73 4.67 5.72 5.61
CA LYS A 73 5.69 5.59 6.65
C LYS A 73 5.80 4.12 7.03
N ILE A 74 6.94 3.75 7.60
CA ILE A 74 7.15 2.45 8.23
C ILE A 74 7.40 2.64 9.72
N ILE A 75 7.17 1.58 10.50
CA ILE A 75 7.51 1.55 11.92
C ILE A 75 8.54 0.44 12.12
N ASP A 76 9.69 0.79 12.69
CA ASP A 76 10.73 -0.19 12.97
C ASP A 76 10.45 -0.97 14.28
N LYS A 77 11.29 -1.96 14.57
CA LYS A 77 11.21 -2.73 15.83
C LYS A 77 11.37 -1.89 17.11
N SER A 78 11.90 -0.68 16.99
CA SER A 78 12.05 0.28 18.10
C SER A 78 10.81 1.15 18.29
N ASN A 79 9.73 0.91 17.51
CA ASN A 79 8.52 1.74 17.41
C ASN A 79 8.80 3.17 16.92
N ILE A 80 9.85 3.37 16.14
CA ILE A 80 10.16 4.65 15.52
C ILE A 80 9.47 4.71 14.15
N ILE A 81 8.74 5.80 13.90
CA ILE A 81 8.14 6.09 12.60
C ILE A 81 9.26 6.61 11.68
N LEU A 82 9.45 5.94 10.55
CA LEU A 82 10.48 6.26 9.56
C LEU A 82 9.84 6.50 8.20
N ASP A 83 10.54 7.27 7.37
CA ASP A 83 10.26 7.33 5.94
C ASP A 83 10.61 6.00 5.26
N PRO A 84 9.86 5.57 4.23
CA PRO A 84 10.10 4.33 3.49
C PRO A 84 11.30 4.44 2.52
N TRP A 85 12.28 5.27 2.84
CA TRP A 85 13.44 5.56 2.00
C TRP A 85 14.68 5.82 2.85
N GLY A 86 15.79 5.16 2.53
CA GLY A 86 17.06 5.36 3.21
C GLY A 86 18.09 4.26 2.92
N PRO A 87 19.20 4.20 3.66
CA PRO A 87 20.24 3.19 3.43
C PRO A 87 19.76 1.74 3.70
N TYR A 88 18.68 1.57 4.46
CA TYR A 88 18.15 0.27 4.85
C TYR A 88 16.80 -0.07 4.20
N TYR A 89 16.14 0.90 3.56
CA TYR A 89 14.80 0.75 3.01
C TYR A 89 14.73 1.39 1.62
N LYS A 90 14.14 0.68 0.68
CA LYS A 90 13.93 1.16 -0.67
C LYS A 90 12.46 1.00 -1.03
N LEU A 91 11.84 2.10 -1.43
CA LEU A 91 10.51 2.08 -2.01
C LEU A 91 10.62 1.63 -3.47
N GLU A 92 9.82 0.64 -3.85
CA GLU A 92 9.76 0.10 -5.21
C GLU A 92 8.31 0.05 -5.68
N SER A 93 8.09 0.35 -6.96
CA SER A 93 6.79 0.21 -7.60
C SER A 93 6.66 -1.15 -8.27
N PHE A 94 5.47 -1.74 -8.15
CA PHE A 94 5.14 -3.01 -8.78
C PHE A 94 3.77 -2.91 -9.44
N ILE A 95 3.68 -3.36 -10.69
CA ILE A 95 2.47 -3.32 -11.52
C ILE A 95 2.40 -4.63 -12.31
N ASP A 96 1.33 -5.40 -12.12
CA ASP A 96 1.14 -6.69 -12.80
C ASP A 96 0.94 -6.54 -14.32
N ASN A 97 0.07 -5.61 -14.73
CA ASN A 97 -0.22 -5.34 -16.14
C ASN A 97 -0.47 -3.85 -16.38
N THR A 98 0.50 -3.20 -17.02
CA THR A 98 0.49 -1.75 -17.32
C THR A 98 -0.56 -1.33 -18.35
N HIS A 99 -1.10 -2.26 -19.14
CA HIS A 99 -2.22 -1.99 -20.05
C HIS A 99 -3.56 -1.85 -19.31
N CYS A 100 -3.64 -2.32 -18.07
CA CYS A 100 -4.87 -2.45 -17.30
C CYS A 100 -4.93 -1.48 -16.13
N TYR A 101 -3.83 -1.45 -15.38
CA TYR A 101 -3.64 -0.63 -14.21
C TYR A 101 -2.25 -0.02 -14.27
N ASN A 102 -2.09 1.15 -13.68
CA ASN A 102 -0.81 1.81 -13.64
C ASN A 102 -0.65 2.56 -12.31
N LEU A 103 0.60 2.84 -11.97
CA LEU A 103 1.00 3.54 -10.76
C LEU A 103 2.00 4.63 -11.14
N LYS A 104 1.81 5.82 -10.57
CA LYS A 104 2.76 6.92 -10.63
C LYS A 104 3.22 7.24 -9.21
N ASP A 105 4.47 6.91 -8.96
CA ASP A 105 5.19 7.25 -7.74
C ASP A 105 5.64 8.71 -7.81
N PHE A 106 5.35 9.48 -6.77
CA PHE A 106 5.78 10.88 -6.64
C PHE A 106 6.96 11.03 -5.68
N GLY A 107 7.41 9.95 -5.04
CA GLY A 107 8.35 10.00 -3.93
C GLY A 107 7.81 10.92 -2.82
N TYR A 108 8.72 11.60 -2.13
CA TYR A 108 8.36 12.62 -1.15
C TYR A 108 7.87 13.89 -1.85
N ASN A 109 6.59 14.24 -1.63
CA ASN A 109 5.94 15.40 -2.25
C ASN A 109 5.41 16.39 -1.19
N GLY A 110 6.34 16.90 -0.38
CA GLY A 110 6.05 17.89 0.67
C GLY A 110 5.25 17.35 1.85
N GLU A 111 5.02 18.19 2.85
CA GLU A 111 4.46 17.75 4.14
C GLU A 111 3.02 17.24 4.04
N GLN A 112 2.23 17.72 3.08
CA GLN A 112 0.83 17.32 2.94
C GLN A 112 0.65 15.94 2.31
N LEU A 113 1.50 15.57 1.34
CA LEU A 113 1.42 14.27 0.68
C LEU A 113 2.44 13.27 1.23
N GLY A 114 3.59 13.73 1.72
CA GLY A 114 4.68 12.86 2.15
C GLY A 114 5.12 11.94 1.01
N PHE A 115 5.62 10.75 1.35
CA PHE A 115 5.77 9.68 0.37
C PHE A 115 4.39 9.23 -0.12
N SER A 116 4.18 9.29 -1.43
CA SER A 116 2.87 9.08 -2.03
C SER A 116 2.95 8.54 -3.45
N PHE A 117 1.92 7.79 -3.83
CA PHE A 117 1.71 7.34 -5.19
C PHE A 117 0.24 7.43 -5.57
N TYR A 118 -0.02 7.62 -6.86
CA TYR A 118 -1.33 7.51 -7.48
C TYR A 118 -1.38 6.18 -8.23
N PHE A 119 -2.42 5.39 -7.98
CA PHE A 119 -2.76 4.20 -8.75
C PHE A 119 -4.16 4.31 -9.40
N GLY A 120 -4.36 3.59 -10.51
CA GLY A 120 -5.67 3.48 -11.15
C GLY A 120 -5.60 2.77 -12.49
N GLY A 121 -6.75 2.63 -13.13
CA GLY A 121 -6.84 2.12 -14.50
C GLY A 121 -8.20 1.49 -14.78
N PRO A 122 -8.59 1.39 -16.06
CA PRO A 122 -9.94 1.02 -16.46
C PRO A 122 -10.27 -0.46 -16.21
N GLY A 123 -9.26 -1.31 -15.98
CA GLY A 123 -9.46 -2.76 -16.08
C GLY A 123 -9.72 -3.16 -17.54
N GLY A 124 -10.37 -4.30 -17.74
CA GLY A 124 -10.58 -4.83 -19.09
C GLY A 124 -10.54 -6.35 -19.17
N VAL A 125 -10.71 -6.87 -20.38
CA VAL A 125 -10.81 -8.32 -20.65
C VAL A 125 -9.47 -9.06 -20.50
N ASP A 126 -8.35 -8.37 -20.68
CA ASP A 126 -6.99 -8.93 -20.58
C ASP A 126 -6.29 -8.54 -19.27
N CYS A 127 -7.07 -8.23 -18.24
CA CYS A 127 -6.61 -7.58 -17.01
C CYS A 127 -6.71 -8.48 -15.79
N GLY A 128 -6.13 -9.68 -15.85
CA GLY A 128 -6.15 -10.67 -14.79
C GLY A 128 -5.74 -12.05 -15.34
N ILE A 129 -5.67 -13.04 -14.46
CA ILE A 129 -5.51 -14.46 -14.86
C ILE A 129 -6.87 -15.01 -15.27
#